data_AF-A0A2D5N5S1-F1
#
_entry.id   AF-A0A2D5N5S1-F1
#
_cell.length_a   1.000
_cell.length_b   1.000
_cell.length_c   1.000
_cell.angle_alpha   90.00
_cell.angle_beta   90.00
_cell.angle_gamma   90.00
#
_symmetry.space_group_name_H-M   'P 1'
#
loop_
_entity.id
_entity.type
_entity.pdbx_description
1 polymer ?
#
loop_
_entity_poly.entity_id
_entity_poly.type
_entity_poly.pdbx_seq_one_letter_code
_entity_poly.pdbx_strand_id
1 'polypeptide(L)' 'VYRVLRMLGGCSRLVFIFKLVPIKFQNWIYRYIAKRRYRWFGKNKTCPIPEVDIRHKFL' A
#
# COMPACT_ATOMS: atom_id res chain seq x y z
N VAL A 1 5.12 -1.56 -15.00
CA VAL A 1 5.66 -1.95 -13.68
C VAL A 1 6.16 -3.41 -13.63
N TYR A 2 5.46 -4.41 -14.17
CA TYR A 2 5.90 -5.84 -14.16
C TYR A 2 7.25 -6.15 -14.82
N ARG A 3 7.81 -5.24 -15.62
CA ARG A 3 9.11 -5.42 -16.28
C ARG A 3 10.27 -5.46 -15.28
N VAL A 4 10.17 -4.71 -14.18
CA VAL A 4 11.21 -4.61 -13.14
C VAL A 4 11.25 -5.88 -12.28
N LEU A 5 10.09 -6.46 -11.96
CA LEU A 5 9.97 -7.73 -11.22
C LEU A 5 10.62 -8.92 -11.94
N ARG A 6 10.85 -8.81 -13.25
CA ARG A 6 11.51 -9.85 -14.07
C ARG A 6 13.03 -9.86 -13.89
N MET A 7 13.62 -8.73 -13.46
CA MET A 7 15.06 -8.58 -13.23
C MET A 7 15.50 -9.05 -11.83
N LEU A 8 14.59 -9.04 -10.86
CA LEU A 8 14.81 -9.54 -9.49
C LEU A 8 14.66 -11.08 -9.41
N GLY A 9 15.22 -11.84 -10.35
CA GLY A 9 15.06 -13.30 -10.50
C GLY A 9 14.93 -14.07 -9.16
N GLY A 10 13.87 -14.88 -9.01
CA GLY A 10 13.51 -15.55 -7.76
C GLY A 10 12.04 -15.97 -7.69
N CYS A 11 11.39 -15.84 -6.51
CA CYS A 11 9.98 -16.15 -6.19
C CYS A 11 8.92 -15.38 -7.02
N SER A 12 9.33 -14.73 -8.11
CA SER A 12 8.51 -13.98 -9.06
C SER A 12 7.39 -14.83 -9.68
N ARG A 13 7.49 -16.17 -9.67
CA ARG A 13 6.38 -17.07 -10.07
C ARG A 13 5.14 -16.91 -9.18
N LEU A 14 5.29 -16.63 -7.89
CA LEU A 14 4.16 -16.35 -6.99
C LEU A 14 3.50 -15.00 -7.31
N VAL A 15 4.29 -14.01 -7.72
CA VAL A 15 3.79 -12.70 -8.17
C VAL A 15 2.94 -12.83 -9.44
N PHE A 16 3.19 -13.84 -10.28
CA PHE A 16 2.32 -14.16 -11.42
C PHE A 16 0.94 -14.69 -11.03
N ILE A 17 0.77 -15.30 -9.85
CA ILE A 17 -0.57 -15.74 -9.38
C ILE A 17 -1.48 -14.52 -9.18
N PHE A 18 -0.92 -13.41 -8.69
CA PHE A 18 -1.63 -12.13 -8.59
C PHE A 18 -1.97 -11.50 -9.96
N LYS A 19 -1.40 -11.98 -11.07
CA LYS A 19 -1.75 -11.56 -12.44
C LYS A 19 -3.08 -12.18 -12.91
N LEU A 20 -3.41 -13.39 -12.46
CA LEU A 20 -4.69 -14.04 -12.79
C LEU A 20 -5.87 -13.33 -12.11
N VAL A 21 -5.59 -12.59 -11.03
CA VAL A 21 -6.62 -11.88 -10.28
C VAL A 21 -7.10 -10.68 -11.10
N PRO A 22 -8.40 -10.62 -11.46
CA PRO A 22 -8.93 -9.54 -12.28
C PRO A 22 -8.81 -8.20 -11.57
N ILE A 23 -8.56 -7.13 -12.34
CA ILE A 23 -8.43 -5.75 -11.82
C ILE A 23 -9.65 -5.36 -10.97
N LYS A 24 -10.84 -5.84 -11.35
CA LYS A 24 -12.09 -5.62 -10.59
C LYS A 24 -12.02 -6.16 -9.17
N PHE A 25 -11.42 -7.33 -8.96
CA PHE A 25 -11.28 -7.94 -7.64
C PHE A 25 -10.27 -7.18 -6.78
N GLN A 26 -9.11 -6.80 -7.35
CA GLN A 26 -8.13 -5.97 -6.65
C GLN A 26 -8.74 -4.63 -6.23
N ASN A 27 -9.49 -3.99 -7.13
CA ASN A 27 -10.21 -2.75 -6.84
C ASN A 27 -11.29 -2.93 -5.78
N TRP A 28 -11.98 -4.08 -5.77
CA TRP A 28 -12.99 -4.39 -4.76
C TRP A 28 -12.36 -4.54 -3.37
N ILE A 29 -11.27 -5.32 -3.26
CA ILE A 29 -10.50 -5.44 -2.01
C ILE A 29 -10.01 -4.07 -1.55
N TYR A 30 -9.40 -3.30 -2.46
CA TYR A 30 -8.91 -1.97 -2.13
C TYR A 30 -10.01 -1.07 -1.60
N ARG A 31 -11.19 -1.04 -2.25
CA ARG A 31 -12.36 -0.28 -1.80
C ARG A 31 -12.89 -0.76 -0.46
N TYR A 32 -12.90 -2.07 -0.22
CA TYR A 32 -13.34 -2.66 1.04
C TYR A 32 -12.43 -2.22 2.20
N ILE A 33 -11.12 -2.33 2.02
CA ILE A 33 -10.13 -1.90 3.01
C ILE A 33 -10.19 -0.39 3.19
N ALA A 34 -10.24 0.40 2.11
CA ALA A 34 -10.30 1.86 2.17
C ALA A 34 -11.52 2.37 2.96
N LYS A 35 -12.69 1.73 2.81
CA LYS A 35 -13.89 2.05 3.59
C LYS A 35 -13.74 1.74 5.08
N ARG A 36 -12.94 0.74 5.44
CA ARG A 36 -12.71 0.33 6.84
C ARG A 36 -11.44 0.93 7.46
N ARG A 37 -10.58 1.57 6.66
CA ARG A 37 -9.29 2.15 7.09
C ARG A 37 -9.41 2.98 8.36
N TYR A 38 -10.32 3.96 8.40
CA TYR A 38 -10.48 4.82 9.57
C TYR A 38 -11.09 4.11 10.78
N ARG A 39 -11.84 3.02 10.55
CA ARG A 39 -12.39 2.18 11.63
C ARG A 39 -11.33 1.25 12.22
N TRP A 40 -10.39 0.78 11.42
CA TRP A 40 -9.33 -0.15 11.84
C TRP A 40 -8.11 0.56 12.42
N PHE A 41 -7.67 1.66 11.81
CA PHE A 41 -6.47 2.39 12.20
C PHE A 41 -6.76 3.65 13.03
N GLY A 42 -8.04 3.99 13.20
CA GLY A 42 -8.43 5.27 13.76
C GLY A 42 -8.22 6.43 12.79
N LYS A 43 -8.70 7.61 13.19
CA LYS A 43 -8.46 8.87 12.48
C LYS A 43 -7.74 9.81 13.44
N ASN A 44 -6.64 10.40 12.98
CA ASN A 44 -5.99 11.46 13.72
C ASN A 44 -6.95 12.66 13.78
N LYS A 45 -7.29 13.10 15.00
CA LYS A 45 -8.19 14.24 15.20
C LYS A 45 -7.53 15.57 14.84
N THR A 46 -6.20 15.62 14.91
CA THR A 46 -5.36 16.78 14.63
C THR A 46 -4.19 16.38 13.74
N CYS A 47 -3.66 17.32 12.97
CA CYS A 47 -2.44 17.10 12.20
C CYS A 47 -1.26 17.01 13.18
N PRO A 48 -0.51 15.90 13.21
CA PRO A 48 0.67 15.81 14.06
C PRO A 48 1.74 16.76 13.51
N ILE A 49 2.15 17.72 14.34
CA ILE A 49 3.27 18.59 14.03
C ILE A 49 4.54 17.85 14.44
N PRO A 50 5.52 17.66 13.53
CA PRO A 50 6.73 16.92 13.86
C PRO A 50 7.49 17.62 14.99
N GLU A 51 7.91 16.81 15.97
CA GLU A 51 8.80 17.22 17.04
C GLU A 51 10.15 17.66 16.45
N VAL A 52 10.86 18.48 17.22
CA VAL A 52 12.13 19.11 16.80
C VAL A 52 13.13 18.06 16.28
N ASP A 53 13.17 16.89 16.93
CA ASP A 53 14.07 15.79 16.57
C ASP A 53 13.80 15.22 15.17
N ILE A 54 12.55 15.16 14.71
CA ILE A 54 12.19 14.54 13.42
C ILE A 54 11.90 15.55 12.30
N ARG A 55 11.91 16.86 12.61
CA ARG A 55 11.66 17.91 11.60
C ARG A 55 12.58 17.83 10.39
N HIS A 56 13.83 17.43 10.58
CA HIS A 56 14.81 17.30 9.48
C HIS A 56 14.44 16.24 8.43
N LYS A 57 13.50 15.34 8.74
CA LYS A 57 13.01 14.31 7.80
C LYS A 57 11.93 14.82 6.86
N PHE A 58 11.37 15.99 7.16
CA PHE A 58 10.37 16.65 6.35
C PHE A 58 11.04 17.85 5.65
N LEU A 59 11.03 17.85 4.32
CA LEU A 59 11.64 18.86 3.45
C LEU A 59 10.77 20.12 3.38
#